data_AF-A0A1X7T2V9-F1
#
_entry.id   AF-A0A1X7T2V9-F1
#
_cell.length_a   1.000
_cell.length_b   1.000
_cell.length_c   1.000
_cell.angle_alpha   90.00
_cell.angle_beta   90.00
_cell.angle_gamma   90.00
#
_symmetry.space_group_name_H-M   'P 1'
#
loop_
_entity.id
_entity.type
_entity.pdbx_description
1 polymer ?
#
loop_
_entity_poly.entity_id
_entity_poly.type
_entity_poly.pdbx_seq_one_letter_code
_entity_poly.pdbx_strand_id
1 'polypeptide(L)' 'VYEEVGLDIKDVIKPDQYLQVKHKDMDSRMYIITNVSEDTAFQPVARKEIR' A
#
# COMPACT_ATOMS: atom_id res chain seq x y z
N VAL A 1 -2.51 -3.89 -0.26
CA VAL A 1 -2.26 -2.97 -1.41
C VAL A 1 -2.95 -3.49 -2.66
N TYR A 2 -2.57 -4.65 -3.19
CA TYR A 2 -3.25 -5.23 -4.36
C TYR A 2 -4.77 -5.41 -4.17
N GLU A 3 -5.22 -5.96 -3.04
CA GLU A 3 -6.66 -6.16 -2.80
C GLU A 3 -7.46 -4.85 -2.80
N GLU A 4 -6.90 -3.80 -2.20
CA GLU A 4 -7.53 -2.50 -2.00
C GLU A 4 -7.48 -1.60 -3.24
N VAL A 5 -6.37 -1.60 -3.99
CA VAL A 5 -6.16 -0.63 -5.08
C VAL A 5 -5.69 -1.26 -6.39
N GLY A 6 -5.57 -2.59 -6.45
CA GLY A 6 -5.20 -3.32 -7.66
C GLY A 6 -3.73 -3.20 -8.06
N LEU A 7 -2.92 -2.50 -7.25
CA LEU A 7 -1.50 -2.31 -7.52
C LEU A 7 -0.67 -3.45 -6.92
N ASP A 8 0.01 -4.21 -7.79
CA ASP A 8 1.07 -5.12 -7.36
C ASP A 8 2.35 -4.31 -7.11
N ILE A 9 2.89 -4.47 -5.90
CA ILE A 9 4.08 -3.73 -5.42
C ILE A 9 5.26 -4.65 -5.12
N LYS A 10 5.16 -5.95 -5.40
CA LYS A 10 6.14 -6.95 -4.99
C LYS A 10 7.56 -6.62 -5.42
N ASP A 11 7.71 -6.08 -6.63
CA ASP A 11 9.03 -5.80 -7.23
C ASP A 11 9.57 -4.41 -6.86
N VAL A 12 8.76 -3.54 -6.26
CA VAL A 12 9.12 -2.15 -5.96
C VAL A 12 9.19 -1.85 -4.46
N ILE A 13 8.63 -2.72 -3.61
CA ILE A 13 8.69 -2.56 -2.16
C ILE A 13 10.10 -2.84 -1.64
N LYS A 14 10.61 -1.94 -0.79
CA LYS A 14 11.92 -2.09 -0.14
C LYS A 14 11.74 -2.34 1.36
N PRO A 15 12.24 -3.45 1.93
CA PRO A 15 12.00 -3.81 3.33
C PRO A 15 12.49 -2.80 4.37
N ASP A 16 13.48 -1.99 4.01
CA ASP A 16 14.14 -0.98 4.85
C ASP A 16 13.56 0.43 4.69
N GLN A 17 12.66 0.65 3.72
CA GLN A 17 12.06 1.96 3.46
C GLN A 17 10.62 2.00 3.97
N TYR A 18 10.48 2.29 5.26
CA TYR A 18 9.19 2.43 5.91
C TYR A 18 9.19 3.46 7.04
N LEU A 19 8.00 3.94 7.37
CA LEU A 19 7.69 4.62 8.61
C LEU A 19 6.99 3.62 9.53
N GLN A 20 7.47 3.51 10.77
CA GLN A 20 6.82 2.70 11.80
C GLN A 20 6.28 3.62 12.88
N VAL A 21 4.99 3.45 13.18
CA VAL A 21 4.27 4.28 14.13
C VAL A 21 3.58 3.36 15.12
N LYS A 22 3.94 3.55 16.39
CA LYS A 22 3.23 2.94 17.52
C LYS A 22 2.19 3.93 18.02
N HIS A 23 0.93 3.53 17.97
CA HIS A 23 -0.17 4.35 18.47
C HIS A 23 -1.19 3.46 19.20
N LYS A 24 -1.46 3.78 20.46
CA LYS A 24 -2.24 2.93 21.38
C LYS A 24 -1.67 1.50 21.37
N ASP A 25 -2.52 0.52 21.09
CA ASP A 25 -2.19 -0.91 21.04
C ASP A 25 -1.84 -1.38 19.62
N MET A 26 -1.65 -0.46 18.68
CA MET A 26 -1.30 -0.78 17.29
C MET A 26 0.16 -0.42 17.00
N ASP A 27 0.83 -1.35 16.32
CA ASP A 27 2.17 -1.15 15.76
C ASP A 27 2.08 -1.21 14.23
N SER A 28 2.00 -0.05 13.60
CA SER A 28 1.75 0.09 12.18
C SER A 28 3.05 0.33 11.42
N ARG A 29 3.24 -0.39 10.30
CA ARG A 29 4.35 -0.18 9.36
C ARG A 29 3.82 0.24 8.00
N MET A 30 4.24 1.42 7.53
CA MET A 30 3.86 1.97 6.23
C MET A 30 5.09 2.09 5.34
N TYR A 31 5.15 1.32 4.26
CA TYR A 31 6.26 1.33 3.31
C TYR A 31 6.14 2.53 2.36
N ILE A 32 7.28 3.09 1.99
CA ILE A 32 7.37 4.22 1.06
C ILE A 32 7.66 3.68 -0.33
N ILE A 33 6.81 4.01 -1.31
CA ILE A 33 6.99 3.67 -2.72
C ILE A 33 6.91 4.97 -3.52
N THR A 34 8.01 5.36 -4.17
CA THR A 34 8.13 6.67 -4.82
C THR A 34 7.82 6.67 -6.32
N ASN A 35 7.85 5.50 -6.97
CA ASN A 35 7.84 5.38 -8.43
C ASN A 35 6.52 4.81 -8.97
N VAL A 36 5.39 5.28 -8.44
CA VAL A 36 4.07 4.93 -8.97
C VAL A 36 3.69 5.98 -10.01
N SER A 37 3.32 5.55 -11.22
CA SER A 37 2.89 6.47 -12.29
C SER A 37 1.61 7.20 -11.89
N GLU A 38 1.49 8.48 -12.23
CA GLU A 38 0.24 9.23 -12.05
C GLU A 38 -0.91 8.68 -12.92
N ASP A 39 -0.59 8.03 -14.04
CA ASP A 39 -1.55 7.38 -14.93
C ASP A 39 -2.05 6.01 -14.41
N THR A 40 -1.58 5.58 -13.23
CA THR A 40 -1.96 4.30 -12.65
C THR A 40 -3.46 4.29 -12.34
N ALA A 41 -4.21 3.40 -12.99
CA ALA A 41 -5.62 3.18 -12.68
C ALA A 41 -5.75 2.33 -11.41
N PHE A 42 -6.10 2.96 -10.29
CA PHE A 42 -6.34 2.26 -9.03
C PHE A 42 -7.76 1.73 -8.96
N GLN A 43 -7.91 0.42 -8.77
CA GLN A 43 -9.21 -0.22 -8.62
C GLN A 43 -9.14 -1.38 -7.61
N PRO A 44 -10.04 -1.44 -6.63
CA PRO A 44 -10.10 -2.56 -5.69
C PRO A 44 -10.37 -3.87 -6.42
N VAL A 45 -9.58 -4.88 -6.06
CA VAL A 45 -9.74 -6.27 -6.54
C VAL A 45 -10.75 -7.01 -5.65
N ALA A 46 -10.79 -6.67 -4.36
CA ALA A 46 -11.79 -7.18 -3.45
C ALA A 46 -13.17 -6.56 -3.79
N ARG A 47 -14.04 -7.33 -4.44
CA ARG A 47 -15.44 -6.94 -4.65
C ARG A 47 -16.15 -6.88 -3.30
N LYS A 48 -16.24 -5.68 -2.70
CA LYS A 48 -17.34 -5.14 -1.86
C LYS A 48 -16.94 -4.12 -0.78
N GLU A 49 -15.66 -3.75 -0.63
CA GLU A 49 -15.24 -2.91 0.52
C GLU A 49 -15.08 -1.41 0.24
N ILE A 50 -14.86 -0.97 -1.00
CA ILE A 50 -14.73 0.47 -1.33
C ILE A 50 -16.07 1.03 -1.82
N ARG A 51 -16.58 2.03 -1.10
CA ARG A 51 -17.81 2.79 -1.39
C ARG A 51 -17.50 4.25 -1.69
#